data_AF-A0A0K0EYX3-F1
#
_entry.id   AF-A0A0K0EYX3-F1
#
_cell.length_a   1.000
_cell.length_b   1.000
_cell.length_c   1.000
_cell.angle_alpha   90.00
_cell.angle_beta   90.00
_cell.angle_gamma   90.00
#
_symmetry.space_group_name_H-M   'P 1'
#
loop_
_entity.id
_entity.type
_entity.pdbx_description
1 polymer ?
#
loop_
_entity_poly.entity_id
_entity_poly.type
_entity_poly.pdbx_seq_one_letter_code
_entity_poly.pdbx_strand_id
1 'polypeptide(L)'
;MLEINSFLLIENLNINKKQILYQNLSNSFYVITGFDLNNNKVNIEECKKILRNKTQYLGNEKNRLRCISKNNRLKEVRESHTPEEKVHAYLHRADAQQFQLIGRMSLL
;
A
#
# COMPACT_ATOMS: atom_id res chain seq x y z
N MET A 1 -4.31 4.95 -17.98
CA MET A 1 -3.51 5.86 -17.11
C MET A 1 -4.36 6.76 -16.18
N LEU A 2 -5.68 6.53 -16.02
CA LEU A 2 -6.56 7.34 -15.16
C LEU A 2 -6.87 6.71 -13.79
N GLU A 3 -6.69 5.40 -13.63
CA GLU A 3 -7.07 4.67 -12.39
C GLU A 3 -6.10 4.91 -11.22
N ILE A 4 -4.81 5.14 -11.51
CA ILE A 4 -3.78 5.41 -10.49
C ILE A 4 -4.05 6.75 -9.78
N ASN A 5 -4.62 7.74 -10.48
CA ASN A 5 -4.98 9.03 -9.88
C ASN A 5 -6.07 8.92 -8.81
N SER A 6 -6.93 7.90 -8.88
CA SER A 6 -7.96 7.68 -7.84
C SER A 6 -7.36 7.17 -6.53
N PHE A 7 -6.27 6.40 -6.60
CA PHE A 7 -5.53 5.92 -5.44
C PHE A 7 -4.80 7.07 -4.73
N LEU A 8 -4.15 7.94 -5.52
CA LEU A 8 -3.57 9.19 -5.01
C LEU A 8 -4.62 10.15 -4.43
N LEU A 9 -5.87 10.09 -4.90
CA LEU A 9 -6.95 10.87 -4.30
C LEU A 9 -7.28 10.40 -2.88
N ILE A 10 -7.34 9.08 -2.63
CA ILE A 10 -7.62 8.55 -1.28
C ILE A 10 -6.42 8.74 -0.32
N GLU A 11 -5.19 8.64 -0.82
CA GLU A 11 -3.98 8.81 -0.01
C GLU A 11 -3.61 10.29 0.23
N ASN A 12 -3.86 11.20 -0.73
CA ASN A 12 -3.70 12.66 -0.57
C ASN A 12 -4.90 13.34 0.10
N LEU A 13 -6.02 12.64 0.26
CA LEU A 13 -7.04 13.07 1.20
C LEU A 13 -6.41 12.93 2.59
N ASN A 14 -5.78 14.01 3.03
CA ASN A 14 -5.43 14.28 4.42
C ASN A 14 -6.74 14.42 5.22
N ILE A 15 -7.49 13.32 5.34
CA ILE A 15 -8.82 13.30 5.97
C ILE A 15 -8.58 13.49 7.45
N ASN A 16 -8.58 14.76 7.85
CA ASN A 16 -8.80 15.14 9.23
C ASN A 16 -10.12 14.49 9.65
N LYS A 17 -10.07 13.46 10.51
CA LYS A 17 -11.22 12.64 10.95
C LYS A 17 -12.40 13.46 11.49
N LYS A 18 -12.22 14.76 11.73
CA LYS A 18 -13.20 15.65 12.37
C LYS A 18 -14.34 16.14 11.47
N GLN A 19 -14.25 16.11 10.13
CA GLN A 19 -15.37 16.56 9.27
C GLN A 19 -15.25 15.98 7.86
N ILE A 20 -15.88 14.82 7.63
CA ILE A 20 -16.17 14.38 6.26
C ILE A 20 -17.47 15.08 5.85
N LEU A 21 -17.39 16.09 4.99
CA LEU A 21 -18.57 16.75 4.43
C LEU A 21 -19.37 15.74 3.59
N TYR A 22 -20.69 15.70 3.80
CA TYR A 22 -21.60 14.78 3.09
C TYR A 22 -21.52 14.92 1.56
N GLN A 23 -21.30 16.14 1.06
CA GLN A 23 -21.09 16.39 -0.38
C GLN A 23 -19.86 15.66 -0.92
N ASN A 24 -18.78 15.58 -0.14
CA ASN A 24 -17.57 14.86 -0.55
C ASN A 24 -17.84 13.35 -0.60
N LEU A 25 -18.60 12.82 0.36
CA LEU A 25 -19.03 11.42 0.36
C LEU A 25 -19.92 11.08 -0.84
N SER A 26 -20.92 11.91 -1.12
CA SER A 26 -21.83 11.70 -2.27
C SER A 26 -21.07 11.75 -3.60
N ASN A 27 -20.18 12.73 -3.77
CA ASN A 27 -19.36 12.86 -4.97
C ASN A 27 -18.41 11.67 -5.13
N SER A 28 -17.70 11.27 -4.07
CA SER A 28 -16.83 10.10 -4.11
C SER A 28 -17.61 8.81 -4.39
N PHE A 29 -18.79 8.66 -3.80
CA PHE A 29 -19.65 7.51 -4.04
C PHE A 29 -20.07 7.44 -5.51
N TYR A 30 -20.51 8.56 -6.09
CA TYR A 30 -20.86 8.64 -7.51
C TYR A 30 -19.67 8.33 -8.42
N VAL A 31 -18.48 8.88 -8.14
CA VAL A 31 -17.26 8.59 -8.92
C VAL A 31 -16.86 7.10 -8.87
N ILE A 32 -17.09 6.43 -7.74
CA ILE A 32 -16.73 5.01 -7.56
C ILE A 32 -17.77 4.10 -8.22
N THR A 33 -19.06 4.43 -8.08
CA THR A 33 -20.17 3.53 -8.41
C THR A 33 -20.92 3.89 -9.68
N GLY A 34 -20.91 5.16 -10.10
CA GLY A 34 -21.74 5.70 -11.16
C GLY A 34 -23.19 5.98 -10.73
N PHE A 35 -23.51 5.83 -9.44
CA PHE A 35 -24.87 6.01 -8.91
C PHE A 35 -24.93 7.17 -7.91
N ASP A 36 -26.04 7.90 -7.94
CA ASP A 36 -26.39 8.81 -6.85
C ASP A 36 -26.79 8.02 -5.59
N LEU A 37 -26.57 8.64 -4.43
CA LEU A 37 -27.08 8.12 -3.17
C LEU A 37 -28.61 8.18 -3.17
N ASN A 38 -29.24 7.02 -3.26
CA ASN A 38 -30.69 6.87 -3.22
C ASN A 38 -31.10 5.60 -2.47
N ASN A 39 -32.40 5.48 -2.18
CA ASN A 39 -32.99 4.36 -1.45
C ASN A 39 -33.59 3.28 -2.38
N ASN A 40 -33.29 3.32 -3.68
CA ASN A 40 -33.77 2.32 -4.61
C ASN A 40 -33.06 0.99 -4.36
N LYS A 41 -33.83 -0.05 -4.04
CA LYS A 41 -33.29 -1.38 -3.68
C LYS A 41 -32.42 -1.99 -4.78
N VAL A 42 -32.77 -1.82 -6.05
CA VAL A 42 -31.99 -2.35 -7.18
C VAL A 42 -30.64 -1.65 -7.26
N ASN A 43 -30.63 -0.32 -7.16
CA ASN A 43 -29.40 0.48 -7.16
C ASN A 43 -28.49 0.11 -5.97
N ILE A 44 -29.07 -0.09 -4.78
CA ILE A 44 -28.31 -0.49 -3.59
C ILE A 44 -27.61 -1.83 -3.79
N GLU A 45 -28.30 -2.84 -4.32
CA GLU A 45 -27.69 -4.15 -4.55
C GLU A 45 -26.60 -4.11 -5.64
N GLU A 46 -26.79 -3.30 -6.68
CA GLU A 46 -25.77 -3.12 -7.72
C GLU A 46 -24.54 -2.38 -7.18
N CYS A 47 -24.74 -1.31 -6.41
CA CYS A 47 -23.66 -0.59 -5.75
C CYS A 47 -22.84 -1.49 -4.81
N LYS A 48 -23.50 -2.40 -4.07
CA LYS A 48 -22.79 -3.38 -3.21
C LYS A 48 -21.85 -4.26 -4.02
N LYS A 49 -22.28 -4.75 -5.20
CA LYS A 49 -21.44 -5.56 -6.09
C LYS A 49 -20.26 -4.76 -6.61
N ILE A 50 -20.49 -3.53 -7.08
CA ILE A 50 -19.43 -2.64 -7.59
C ILE A 50 -18.38 -2.38 -6.50
N LEU A 51 -18.83 -2.01 -5.30
CA LEU A 51 -17.94 -1.74 -4.17
C LEU A 51 -17.14 -2.98 -3.76
N ARG A 52 -17.77 -4.15 -3.74
CA ARG A 52 -17.10 -5.42 -3.45
C ARG A 52 -16.00 -5.71 -4.48
N ASN A 53 -16.32 -5.60 -5.76
CA ASN A 53 -15.37 -5.85 -6.85
C ASN A 53 -14.20 -4.87 -6.82
N LYS A 54 -14.47 -3.58 -6.60
CA LYS A 54 -13.45 -2.54 -6.50
C LYS A 54 -12.53 -2.77 -5.30
N THR A 55 -13.11 -3.11 -4.15
CA THR A 55 -12.36 -3.42 -2.92
C THR A 55 -11.46 -4.63 -3.12
N GLN A 56 -11.98 -5.69 -3.74
CA GLN A 56 -11.20 -6.90 -4.04
C GLN A 56 -10.06 -6.60 -5.03
N TYR A 57 -10.32 -5.84 -6.08
CA TYR A 57 -9.30 -5.41 -7.03
C TYR A 57 -8.16 -4.64 -6.34
N LEU A 58 -8.51 -3.63 -5.52
CA LEU A 58 -7.52 -2.84 -4.79
C LEU A 58 -6.72 -3.69 -3.79
N GLY A 59 -7.38 -4.60 -3.08
CA GLY A 59 -6.72 -5.55 -2.19
C GLY A 59 -5.73 -6.45 -2.92
N ASN A 60 -6.12 -6.95 -4.10
CA ASN A 60 -5.27 -7.80 -4.93
C ASN A 60 -4.06 -7.04 -5.48
N GLU A 61 -4.25 -5.82 -5.99
CA GLU A 61 -3.15 -4.99 -6.48
C GLU A 61 -2.17 -4.62 -5.36
N LYS A 62 -2.67 -4.25 -4.17
CA LYS A 62 -1.81 -4.00 -3.00
C LYS A 62 -1.01 -5.24 -2.61
N ASN A 63 -1.64 -6.42 -2.63
CA ASN A 63 -0.96 -7.68 -2.36
C ASN A 63 0.09 -8.00 -3.43
N ARG A 64 -0.22 -7.80 -4.71
CA ARG A 64 0.71 -7.99 -5.82
C ARG A 64 1.93 -7.09 -5.68
N LEU A 65 1.74 -5.79 -5.42
CA LEU A 65 2.84 -4.84 -5.21
C LEU A 65 3.70 -5.24 -4.00
N ARG A 66 3.07 -5.70 -2.91
CA ARG A 66 3.79 -6.22 -1.75
C ARG A 66 4.64 -7.45 -2.10
N CYS A 67 4.11 -8.37 -2.91
CA CYS A 67 4.86 -9.54 -3.37
C CYS A 67 6.06 -9.14 -4.23
N ILE A 68 5.87 -8.21 -5.18
CA ILE A 68 6.97 -7.67 -6.02
C ILE A 68 8.07 -7.06 -5.14
N SER A 69 7.70 -6.20 -4.19
CA SER A 69 8.64 -5.58 -3.27
C SER A 69 9.43 -6.62 -2.46
N LYS A 70 8.76 -7.65 -1.92
CA LYS A 70 9.43 -8.75 -1.20
C LYS A 70 10.34 -9.58 -2.08
N ASN A 71 9.94 -9.87 -3.32
CA ASN A 71 10.77 -10.62 -4.25
C ASN A 71 12.04 -9.85 -4.63
N ASN A 72 11.92 -8.55 -4.86
CA ASN A 72 13.07 -7.68 -5.11
C ASN A 72 14.03 -7.69 -3.90
N ARG A 73 13.50 -7.59 -2.68
CA ARG A 73 14.32 -7.69 -1.45
C ARG A 73 15.02 -9.05 -1.32
N LEU A 74 14.33 -10.14 -1.65
CA LEU A 74 14.95 -11.47 -1.65
C LEU A 74 16.05 -11.60 -2.69
N LYS A 75 15.90 -10.94 -3.84
CA LYS A 75 16.94 -10.87 -4.86
C LYS A 75 18.19 -10.15 -4.33
N GLU A 76 18.04 -8.99 -3.68
CA GLU A 76 19.15 -8.26 -3.03
C GLU A 76 19.92 -9.14 -2.04
N VAL A 77 19.20 -9.90 -1.19
CA VAL A 77 19.83 -10.83 -0.24
C VAL A 77 20.56 -11.98 -0.96
N ARG A 78 20.01 -12.51 -2.06
CA ARG A 78 20.66 -13.58 -2.84
C ARG A 78 21.93 -13.10 -3.56
N GLU A 79 21.91 -11.87 -4.05
CA GLU A 79 23.01 -11.25 -4.79
C GLU A 79 24.09 -10.65 -3.87
N SER A 80 23.85 -10.60 -2.57
CA SER A 80 24.86 -10.24 -1.56
C SER A 80 25.95 -11.31 -1.47
N HIS A 81 27.21 -10.90 -1.38
CA HIS A 81 28.36 -11.80 -1.52
C HIS A 81 28.90 -12.24 -0.16
N THR A 82 28.86 -11.37 0.84
CA THR A 82 29.34 -11.67 2.20
C THR A 82 28.20 -11.99 3.17
N PRO A 83 28.47 -12.78 4.23
CA PRO A 83 27.50 -13.00 5.31
C PRO A 83 26.99 -11.69 5.92
N GLU A 84 27.86 -10.68 6.08
CA GLU A 84 27.52 -9.36 6.62
C GLU A 84 26.59 -8.59 5.68
N GLU A 85 26.88 -8.57 4.37
CA GLU A 85 25.99 -7.99 3.36
C GLU A 85 24.62 -8.67 3.35
N LYS A 86 24.58 -10.00 3.47
CA LYS A 86 23.32 -10.76 3.55
C LYS A 86 22.52 -10.40 4.79
N VAL A 87 23.17 -10.28 5.95
CA VAL A 87 22.51 -9.86 7.20
C VAL A 87 22.00 -8.43 7.09
N HIS A 88 22.78 -7.52 6.52
CA HIS A 88 22.37 -6.12 6.28
C HIS A 88 21.17 -6.05 5.33
N ALA A 89 21.26 -6.73 4.19
CA ALA A 89 20.20 -6.80 3.18
C ALA A 89 18.93 -7.46 3.75
N TYR A 90 19.05 -8.47 4.62
CA TYR A 90 17.89 -9.14 5.23
C TYR A 90 17.20 -8.29 6.30
N LEU A 91 17.98 -7.63 7.16
CA LEU A 91 17.45 -6.88 8.30
C LEU A 91 16.89 -5.51 7.92
N HIS A 92 17.36 -4.90 6.83
CA HIS A 92 16.95 -3.55 6.39
C HIS A 92 16.98 -2.50 7.52
N ARG A 93 17.94 -2.60 8.43
CA ARG A 93 18.15 -1.62 9.50
C ARG A 93 19.33 -0.73 9.14
N ALA A 94 19.18 0.58 9.31
CA ALA A 94 20.29 1.54 9.22
C ALA A 94 21.39 1.25 10.26
N ASP A 95 21.03 0.55 11.34
CA ASP A 95 21.86 0.29 12.52
C ASP A 95 22.95 -0.78 12.29
N ALA A 96 22.95 -1.48 11.15
CA ALA A 96 23.94 -2.52 10.85
C ALA A 96 25.37 -1.96 10.66
N GLN A 97 25.53 -0.62 10.54
CA GLN A 97 26.83 0.04 10.67
C GLN A 97 27.47 -0.13 12.06
N GLN A 98 26.67 -0.34 13.12
CA GLN A 98 27.17 -0.46 14.49
C GLN A 98 27.86 -1.81 14.74
N PHE A 99 27.45 -2.87 14.05
CA PHE A 99 28.09 -4.18 14.15
C PHE A 99 29.46 -4.24 13.45
N GLN A 100 29.66 -3.45 12.38
CA GLN A 100 30.96 -3.33 11.72
C GLN A 100 32.00 -2.62 12.60
N LEU A 101 31.57 -1.67 13.44
CA LEU A 101 32.42 -0.99 14.42
C LEU A 101 32.81 -1.89 15.58
N ILE A 102 31.88 -2.70 16.11
CA ILE A 102 32.17 -3.62 17.23
C ILE A 102 33.08 -4.77 16.78
N GLY A 103 32.85 -5.34 15.58
CA GLY A 103 33.70 -6.43 15.05
C GLY A 103 35.14 -6.00 14.74
N ARG A 104 35.36 -4.73 14.36
CA ARG A 104 36.70 -4.17 14.15
C ARG A 104 37.43 -3.84 15.47
N MET A 105 36.70 -3.56 16.55
CA MET A 105 37.30 -3.27 17.87
C MET A 105 37.76 -4.53 18.62
N SER A 106 37.28 -5.72 18.26
CA SER A 106 37.67 -6.99 18.89
C SER A 106 38.93 -7.64 18.29
N LEU A 107 39.57 -6.99 17.30
CA LEU A 107 40.76 -7.46 16.58
C LEU A 107 41.99 -6.55 16.77
N LEU A 108 41.92 -5.60 17.72
CA LEU A 108 43.04 -4.81 18.24
C LEU A 108 43.25 -5.13 19.72
#